data_AF-A0A353WSH6-F1
#
_entry.id   AF-A0A353WSH6-F1
#
_cell.length_a   1.000
_cell.length_b   1.000
_cell.length_c   1.000
_cell.angle_alpha   90.00
_cell.angle_beta   90.00
_cell.angle_gamma   90.00
#
_symmetry.space_group_name_H-M   'P 1'
#
loop_
_entity.id
_entity.type
_entity.pdbx_description
1 polymer ?
#
loop_
_entity_poly.entity_id
_entity_poly.type
_entity_poly.pdbx_seq_one_letter_code
_entity_poly.pdbx_strand_id
1 'polypeptide(L)'
;MTTLNAAVAEQLKIFKTEVEKELAKGKKTNVAIMDALKPIITSVLDVVCFDGNGYSEEWKEEAKRRGLDTETSVPEMIKVFTKPESVKMFTQTGVYSEKELEARNEVKWEMYTKKVQIESRVLVRMAINHIIPAVLEYKSRLLKEVALCKEVFGSTDSCTTELELIAKISGYVEDVRVKAAAMKEARKKANAIENEYEKAKAYHEIAEALFALRKPIDKLEEIVDNKSWPLPKYRELLFIS
;
A
#
# COMPACT_ATOMS: atom_id res chain seq x y z
N MET A 1 -19.13 5.44 -6.44
CA MET A 1 -20.53 5.31 -6.89
C MET A 1 -20.67 4.91 -8.36
N THR A 2 -19.93 5.49 -9.31
CA THR A 2 -20.05 5.16 -10.75
C THR A 2 -19.95 3.66 -11.08
N THR A 3 -18.88 2.98 -10.65
CA THR A 3 -18.67 1.55 -10.94
C THR A 3 -19.77 0.67 -10.34
N LEU A 4 -20.12 0.88 -9.07
CA LEU A 4 -21.16 0.10 -8.39
C LEU A 4 -22.52 0.29 -9.05
N ASN A 5 -22.89 1.52 -9.40
CA ASN A 5 -24.15 1.80 -10.07
C ASN A 5 -24.21 1.19 -11.47
N ALA A 6 -23.09 1.21 -12.21
CA ALA A 6 -22.98 0.56 -13.51
C ALA A 6 -23.13 -0.96 -13.40
N ALA A 7 -22.46 -1.59 -12.43
CA ALA A 7 -22.56 -3.04 -12.17
C ALA A 7 -23.99 -3.45 -11.80
N VAL A 8 -24.66 -2.70 -10.92
CA VAL A 8 -26.06 -2.93 -10.57
C VAL A 8 -26.96 -2.76 -11.80
N ALA A 9 -26.74 -1.73 -12.61
CA ALA A 9 -27.52 -1.51 -13.82
C ALA A 9 -27.36 -2.64 -14.84
N GLU A 10 -26.14 -3.15 -15.06
CA GLU A 10 -25.88 -4.32 -15.90
C GLU A 10 -26.61 -5.55 -15.35
N GLN A 11 -26.46 -5.85 -14.06
CA GLN A 11 -27.08 -7.01 -13.43
C GLN A 11 -28.62 -6.96 -13.52
N LEU A 12 -29.23 -5.78 -13.36
CA LEU A 12 -30.68 -5.62 -13.53
C LEU A 12 -31.15 -5.86 -14.96
N LYS A 13 -30.35 -5.46 -15.97
CA LYS A 13 -30.64 -5.76 -17.39
C LYS A 13 -30.54 -7.27 -17.68
N ILE A 14 -29.51 -7.92 -17.15
CA ILE A 14 -29.33 -9.38 -17.27
C ILE A 14 -30.52 -10.10 -16.62
N PHE A 15 -30.87 -9.72 -15.40
CA PHE A 15 -32.00 -10.29 -14.68
C PHE A 15 -33.32 -10.12 -15.42
N LYS A 16 -33.59 -8.92 -15.95
CA LYS A 16 -34.79 -8.66 -16.76
C LYS A 16 -34.86 -9.59 -17.98
N THR A 17 -33.74 -9.75 -18.70
CA THR A 17 -33.66 -10.62 -19.87
C THR A 17 -33.96 -12.07 -19.52
N GLU A 18 -33.47 -12.55 -18.38
CA GLU A 18 -33.74 -13.93 -17.93
C GLU A 18 -35.20 -14.13 -17.53
N VAL A 19 -35.80 -13.15 -16.83
CA VAL A 19 -37.23 -13.18 -16.51
C VAL A 19 -38.08 -13.17 -17.79
N GLU A 20 -37.73 -12.36 -18.80
CA GLU A 20 -38.44 -12.33 -20.09
C GLU A 20 -38.38 -13.67 -20.84
N LYS A 21 -37.24 -14.40 -20.79
CA LYS A 21 -37.15 -15.76 -21.35
C LYS A 21 -38.08 -16.73 -20.63
N GLU A 22 -38.17 -16.66 -19.30
CA GLU A 22 -39.05 -17.53 -18.52
C GLU A 22 -40.53 -17.20 -18.74
N LEU A 23 -40.86 -15.92 -18.93
CA LEU A 23 -42.22 -15.48 -19.32
C LEU A 23 -42.60 -15.97 -20.72
N ALA A 24 -41.66 -15.95 -21.69
CA ALA A 24 -41.89 -16.46 -23.04
C ALA A 24 -42.20 -17.96 -23.07
N LYS A 25 -41.84 -18.72 -22.03
CA LYS A 25 -42.21 -20.13 -21.83
C LYS A 25 -43.64 -20.31 -21.29
N GLY A 26 -44.41 -19.23 -21.12
CA GLY A 26 -45.80 -19.24 -20.64
C GLY A 26 -45.93 -19.31 -19.11
N LYS A 27 -44.86 -19.07 -18.35
CA LYS A 27 -44.90 -19.08 -16.88
C LYS A 27 -45.60 -17.84 -16.33
N LYS A 28 -46.25 -17.99 -15.17
CA LYS A 28 -46.76 -16.84 -14.39
C LYS A 28 -45.60 -15.99 -13.89
N THR A 29 -45.81 -14.67 -13.79
CA THR A 29 -44.78 -13.69 -13.41
C THR A 29 -43.99 -14.07 -12.16
N ASN A 30 -44.66 -14.42 -11.06
CA ASN A 30 -43.98 -14.79 -9.81
C ASN A 30 -43.10 -16.04 -9.95
N VAL A 31 -43.51 -17.00 -10.79
CA VAL A 31 -42.73 -18.22 -11.04
C VAL A 31 -41.52 -17.90 -11.90
N ALA A 32 -41.68 -17.11 -12.96
CA ALA A 32 -40.57 -16.66 -13.81
C ALA A 32 -39.51 -15.87 -13.03
N ILE A 33 -39.93 -14.97 -12.12
CA ILE A 33 -39.03 -14.23 -11.24
C ILE A 33 -38.24 -15.17 -10.33
N MET A 34 -38.92 -16.10 -9.66
CA MET A 34 -38.25 -17.03 -8.74
C MET A 34 -37.28 -17.97 -9.47
N ASP A 35 -37.64 -18.43 -10.67
CA ASP A 35 -36.80 -19.31 -11.46
C ASP A 35 -35.55 -18.59 -12.01
N ALA A 36 -35.64 -17.29 -12.34
CA ALA A 36 -34.48 -16.47 -12.68
C ALA A 36 -33.62 -16.10 -11.45
N LEU A 37 -34.22 -15.97 -10.26
CA LEU A 37 -33.53 -15.56 -9.04
C LEU A 37 -32.74 -16.69 -8.38
N LYS A 38 -33.28 -17.91 -8.33
CA LYS A 38 -32.64 -19.05 -7.65
C LYS A 38 -31.19 -19.30 -8.13
N PRO A 39 -30.89 -19.33 -9.45
CA PRO A 39 -29.51 -19.52 -9.92
C PRO A 39 -28.56 -18.41 -9.45
N ILE A 40 -29.04 -17.17 -9.39
CA ILE A 40 -28.23 -16.03 -8.93
C ILE A 40 -27.88 -16.21 -7.45
N ILE A 41 -28.87 -16.54 -6.60
CA ILE A 41 -28.64 -16.79 -5.17
C ILE A 41 -27.61 -17.92 -5.00
N THR A 42 -27.78 -19.04 -5.70
CA THR A 42 -26.84 -20.15 -5.66
C THR A 42 -25.43 -19.75 -6.10
N SER A 43 -25.29 -18.87 -7.10
CA SER A 43 -23.97 -18.42 -7.57
C SER A 43 -23.24 -17.49 -6.61
N VAL A 44 -23.96 -16.77 -5.73
CA VAL A 44 -23.36 -15.76 -4.84
C VAL A 44 -23.23 -16.22 -3.39
N LEU A 45 -24.13 -17.09 -2.92
CA LEU A 45 -24.22 -17.43 -1.51
C LEU A 45 -22.95 -18.11 -0.99
N ASP A 46 -22.43 -19.09 -1.73
CA ASP A 46 -21.24 -19.83 -1.30
C ASP A 46 -19.92 -19.16 -1.71
N VAL A 47 -19.98 -18.25 -2.69
CA VAL A 47 -18.78 -17.61 -3.27
C VAL A 47 -18.51 -16.26 -2.63
N VAL A 48 -19.52 -15.39 -2.55
CA VAL A 48 -19.38 -13.97 -2.17
C VAL A 48 -19.81 -13.70 -0.73
N CYS A 49 -20.88 -14.34 -0.24
CA CYS A 49 -21.37 -14.09 1.12
C CYS A 49 -20.41 -14.67 2.16
N PHE A 50 -20.03 -13.82 3.12
CA PHE A 50 -19.13 -14.16 4.20
C PHE A 50 -19.45 -13.34 5.45
N ASP A 51 -19.74 -14.03 6.55
CA ASP A 51 -20.14 -13.42 7.83
C ASP A 51 -19.04 -13.54 8.92
N GLY A 52 -17.82 -13.90 8.52
CA GLY A 52 -16.68 -14.10 9.42
C GLY A 52 -15.74 -12.90 9.53
N ASN A 53 -14.55 -13.13 10.09
CA ASN A 53 -13.52 -12.09 10.21
C ASN A 53 -12.81 -11.84 8.86
N GLY A 54 -13.16 -10.74 8.18
CA GLY A 54 -12.57 -10.37 6.89
C GLY A 54 -11.09 -9.95 6.92
N TYR A 55 -10.47 -9.80 8.09
CA TYR A 55 -9.06 -9.42 8.23
C TYR A 55 -8.13 -10.61 8.46
N SER A 56 -8.68 -11.79 8.74
CA SER A 56 -7.91 -12.95 9.14
C SER A 56 -7.13 -13.54 7.96
N GLU A 57 -6.00 -14.20 8.22
CA GLU A 57 -5.21 -14.83 7.15
C GLU A 57 -5.98 -16.02 6.57
N GLU A 58 -6.74 -16.72 7.41
CA GLU A 58 -7.64 -17.80 7.02
C GLU A 58 -8.66 -17.32 5.97
N TRP A 59 -9.18 -16.10 6.10
CA TRP A 59 -10.08 -15.55 5.10
C TRP A 59 -9.38 -15.24 3.78
N LYS A 60 -8.11 -14.80 3.79
CA LYS A 60 -7.37 -14.56 2.53
C LYS A 60 -7.14 -15.85 1.75
N GLU A 61 -6.81 -16.94 2.45
CA GLU A 61 -6.67 -18.26 1.84
C GLU A 61 -8.01 -18.80 1.32
N GLU A 62 -9.07 -18.64 2.12
CA GLU A 62 -10.44 -19.01 1.76
C GLU A 62 -10.92 -18.24 0.52
N ALA A 63 -10.74 -16.92 0.49
CA ALA A 63 -11.14 -16.05 -0.60
C ALA A 63 -10.46 -16.47 -1.91
N LYS A 64 -9.15 -16.75 -1.88
CA LYS A 64 -8.43 -17.31 -3.03
C LYS A 64 -9.00 -18.66 -3.47
N ARG A 65 -9.33 -19.55 -2.53
CA ARG A 65 -9.95 -20.85 -2.83
C ARG A 65 -11.32 -20.70 -3.49
N ARG A 66 -12.09 -19.68 -3.09
CA ARG A 66 -13.38 -19.32 -3.71
C ARG A 66 -13.24 -18.60 -5.05
N GLY A 67 -12.02 -18.27 -5.48
CA GLY A 67 -11.75 -17.53 -6.71
C GLY A 67 -12.02 -16.03 -6.61
N LEU A 68 -12.09 -15.48 -5.39
CA LEU A 68 -12.21 -14.04 -5.18
C LEU A 68 -10.86 -13.36 -5.45
N ASP A 69 -10.92 -12.16 -6.03
CA ASP A 69 -9.73 -11.34 -6.31
C ASP A 69 -9.11 -10.85 -5.00
N THR A 70 -7.87 -11.26 -4.74
CA THR A 70 -7.07 -10.85 -3.58
C THR A 70 -5.80 -10.10 -3.99
N GLU A 71 -5.80 -9.48 -5.17
CA GLU A 71 -4.70 -8.62 -5.59
C GLU A 71 -4.42 -7.53 -4.55
N THR A 72 -3.16 -7.14 -4.39
CA THR A 72 -2.72 -6.06 -3.49
C THR A 72 -1.95 -4.97 -4.25
N SER A 73 -1.51 -5.27 -5.47
CA SER A 73 -0.83 -4.34 -6.35
C SER A 73 -1.80 -3.31 -6.93
N VAL A 74 -1.64 -2.06 -6.52
CA VAL A 74 -2.46 -0.95 -7.01
C VAL A 74 -2.40 -0.82 -8.54
N PRO A 75 -1.23 -0.91 -9.21
CA PRO A 75 -1.18 -0.93 -10.67
C PRO A 75 -2.01 -2.05 -11.32
N GLU A 76 -1.96 -3.27 -10.76
CA GLU A 76 -2.74 -4.41 -11.27
C GLU A 76 -4.24 -4.23 -11.03
N MET A 77 -4.64 -3.72 -9.86
CA MET A 77 -6.03 -3.38 -9.58
C MET A 77 -6.59 -2.33 -10.56
N ILE A 78 -5.80 -1.31 -10.91
CA ILE A 78 -6.21 -0.29 -11.88
C ILE A 78 -6.40 -0.94 -13.27
N LYS A 79 -5.52 -1.87 -13.65
CA LYS A 79 -5.61 -2.60 -14.92
C LYS A 79 -6.93 -3.36 -15.10
N VAL A 80 -7.60 -3.74 -14.00
CA VAL A 80 -8.89 -4.45 -14.04
C VAL A 80 -9.98 -3.69 -14.82
N PHE A 81 -9.94 -2.35 -14.84
CA PHE A 81 -10.92 -1.53 -15.57
C PHE A 81 -10.92 -1.76 -17.09
N THR A 82 -9.82 -2.25 -17.66
CA THR A 82 -9.70 -2.58 -19.09
C THR A 82 -9.82 -4.08 -19.36
N LYS A 83 -10.23 -4.90 -18.38
CA LYS A 83 -10.60 -6.30 -18.64
C LYS A 83 -11.84 -6.36 -19.54
N PRO A 84 -11.98 -7.36 -20.42
CA PRO A 84 -13.10 -7.47 -21.35
C PRO A 84 -14.48 -7.37 -20.68
N GLU A 85 -14.63 -7.95 -19.49
CA GLU A 85 -15.88 -7.92 -18.72
C GLU A 85 -16.21 -6.50 -18.24
N SER A 86 -15.20 -5.77 -17.77
CA SER A 86 -15.36 -4.38 -17.32
C SER A 86 -15.68 -3.46 -18.49
N VAL A 87 -14.97 -3.59 -19.61
CA VAL A 87 -15.23 -2.81 -20.83
C VAL A 87 -16.65 -3.08 -21.33
N LYS A 88 -17.08 -4.35 -21.36
CA LYS A 88 -18.44 -4.73 -21.73
C LYS A 88 -19.49 -4.10 -20.81
N MET A 89 -19.33 -4.20 -19.49
CA MET A 89 -20.27 -3.60 -18.54
C MET A 89 -20.41 -2.08 -18.76
N PHE A 90 -19.29 -1.37 -18.84
CA PHE A 90 -19.31 0.09 -18.98
C PHE A 90 -19.86 0.56 -20.34
N THR A 91 -19.54 -0.14 -21.42
CA THR A 91 -20.05 0.17 -22.76
C THR A 91 -21.54 -0.14 -22.89
N GLN A 92 -22.02 -1.27 -22.37
CA GLN A 92 -23.44 -1.64 -22.39
C GLN A 92 -24.33 -0.76 -21.51
N THR A 93 -23.75 -0.20 -20.45
CA THR A 93 -24.45 0.76 -19.59
C THR A 93 -24.39 2.19 -20.14
N GLY A 94 -23.55 2.46 -21.14
CA GLY A 94 -23.35 3.79 -21.72
C GLY A 94 -22.61 4.75 -20.79
N VAL A 95 -21.91 4.22 -19.77
CA VAL A 95 -21.23 5.02 -18.75
C VAL A 95 -19.83 5.44 -19.20
N TYR A 96 -19.08 4.52 -19.82
CA TYR A 96 -17.79 4.80 -20.44
C TYR A 96 -17.63 4.01 -21.73
N SER A 97 -16.90 4.59 -22.67
CA SER A 97 -16.30 3.91 -23.81
C SER A 97 -14.97 3.25 -23.44
N GLU A 98 -14.50 2.33 -24.28
CA GLU A 98 -13.21 1.66 -24.11
C GLU A 98 -12.04 2.66 -24.01
N LYS A 99 -12.00 3.65 -24.92
CA LYS A 99 -10.98 4.70 -24.91
C LYS A 99 -10.99 5.54 -23.63
N GLU A 100 -12.17 5.81 -23.07
CA GLU A 100 -12.27 6.54 -21.80
C GLU A 100 -11.76 5.70 -20.62
N LEU A 101 -11.96 4.37 -20.65
CA LEU A 101 -11.40 3.46 -19.63
C LEU A 101 -9.88 3.38 -19.71
N GLU A 102 -9.32 3.28 -20.92
CA GLU A 102 -7.87 3.32 -21.16
C GLU A 102 -7.27 4.62 -20.63
N ALA A 103 -7.81 5.77 -21.03
CA ALA A 103 -7.36 7.08 -20.58
C ALA A 103 -7.48 7.23 -19.05
N ARG A 104 -8.56 6.70 -18.45
CA ARG A 104 -8.74 6.70 -17.01
C ARG A 104 -7.66 5.88 -16.30
N ASN A 105 -7.30 4.72 -16.83
CA ASN A 105 -6.24 3.89 -16.27
C ASN A 105 -4.89 4.59 -16.33
N GLU A 106 -4.56 5.21 -17.46
CA GLU A 106 -3.34 5.99 -17.63
C GLU A 106 -3.23 7.10 -16.57
N VAL A 107 -4.28 7.91 -16.42
CA VAL A 107 -4.32 8.97 -15.38
C VAL A 107 -4.20 8.38 -13.97
N LYS A 108 -4.81 7.23 -13.70
CA LYS A 108 -4.75 6.60 -12.37
C LYS A 108 -3.35 6.07 -12.05
N TRP A 109 -2.68 5.44 -13.02
CA TRP A 109 -1.29 5.00 -12.89
C TRP A 109 -0.35 6.19 -12.69
N GLU A 110 -0.55 7.27 -13.44
CA GLU A 110 0.24 8.50 -13.29
C GLU A 110 0.05 9.12 -11.89
N MET A 111 -1.20 9.23 -11.42
CA MET A 111 -1.51 9.74 -10.07
C MET A 111 -0.85 8.89 -8.97
N TYR A 112 -0.93 7.57 -9.10
CA TYR A 112 -0.31 6.63 -8.16
C TYR A 112 1.22 6.80 -8.14
N THR A 113 1.84 6.77 -9.31
CA THR A 113 3.27 7.00 -9.53
C THR A 113 3.73 8.29 -8.85
N LYS A 114 3.04 9.40 -9.11
CA LYS A 114 3.38 10.72 -8.53
C LYS A 114 3.27 10.73 -7.01
N LYS A 115 2.24 10.09 -6.42
CA LYS A 115 2.11 9.99 -4.96
C LYS A 115 3.28 9.27 -4.33
N VAL A 116 3.57 8.04 -4.79
CA VAL A 116 4.69 7.25 -4.27
C VAL A 116 6.03 7.96 -4.51
N GLN A 117 6.17 8.64 -5.63
CA GLN A 117 7.35 9.45 -5.93
C GLN A 117 7.56 10.58 -4.90
N ILE A 118 6.49 11.27 -4.49
CA ILE A 118 6.57 12.32 -3.47
C ILE A 118 6.92 11.71 -2.11
N GLU A 119 6.23 10.64 -1.70
CA GLU A 119 6.48 9.96 -0.42
C GLU A 119 7.92 9.49 -0.29
N SER A 120 8.44 8.80 -1.31
CA SER A 120 9.82 8.34 -1.36
C SER A 120 10.85 9.47 -1.40
N ARG A 121 10.57 10.58 -2.10
CA ARG A 121 11.40 11.80 -2.07
C ARG A 121 11.48 12.38 -0.67
N VAL A 122 10.32 12.53 -0.02
CA VAL A 122 10.20 13.14 1.30
C VAL A 122 10.87 12.26 2.33
N LEU A 123 10.62 10.94 2.35
CA LEU A 123 11.23 10.03 3.30
C LEU A 123 12.75 10.02 3.20
N VAL A 124 13.32 9.93 1.99
CA VAL A 124 14.77 9.99 1.78
C VAL A 124 15.32 11.34 2.25
N ARG A 125 14.66 12.45 1.92
CA ARG A 125 15.09 13.79 2.34
C ARG A 125 15.07 13.92 3.87
N MET A 126 14.01 13.45 4.52
CA MET A 126 13.88 13.46 5.98
C MET A 126 14.96 12.60 6.64
N ALA A 127 15.17 11.40 6.12
CA ALA A 127 16.20 10.49 6.62
C ALA A 127 17.60 11.11 6.57
N ILE A 128 17.99 11.64 5.40
CA ILE A 128 19.35 12.17 5.18
C ILE A 128 19.58 13.53 5.84
N ASN A 129 18.60 14.44 5.80
CA ASN A 129 18.83 15.84 6.20
C ASN A 129 18.35 16.16 7.61
N HIS A 130 17.48 15.35 8.21
CA HIS A 130 16.93 15.63 9.54
C HIS A 130 17.32 14.54 10.53
N ILE A 131 17.02 13.28 10.22
CA ILE A 131 17.21 12.16 11.15
C ILE A 131 18.69 11.83 11.34
N ILE A 132 19.44 11.58 10.26
CA ILE A 132 20.86 11.23 10.35
C ILE A 132 21.67 12.30 11.10
N PRO A 133 21.55 13.61 10.79
CA PRO A 133 22.29 14.64 11.52
C PRO A 133 22.01 14.64 13.02
N ALA A 134 20.73 14.58 13.42
CA ALA A 134 20.33 14.53 14.82
C ALA A 134 20.90 13.30 15.56
N VAL A 135 20.85 12.14 14.90
CA VAL A 135 21.39 10.88 15.42
C VAL A 135 22.93 10.94 15.56
N LEU A 136 23.62 11.55 14.60
CA LEU A 136 25.08 11.71 14.65
C LEU A 136 25.52 12.69 15.73
N GLU A 137 24.75 13.75 15.98
CA GLU A 137 24.97 14.66 17.10
C GLU A 137 24.82 13.94 18.44
N TYR A 138 23.75 13.15 18.61
CA TYR A 138 23.56 12.29 19.78
C TYR A 138 24.72 11.31 19.97
N LYS A 139 25.13 10.62 18.90
CA LYS A 139 26.29 9.72 18.90
C LYS A 139 27.59 10.44 19.29
N SER A 140 27.78 11.68 18.85
CA SER A 140 28.95 12.49 19.21
C SER A 140 28.98 12.78 20.72
N ARG A 141 27.82 13.04 21.34
CA ARG A 141 27.72 13.21 22.79
C ARG A 141 28.10 11.95 23.56
N LEU A 142 27.56 10.79 23.16
CA LEU A 142 27.91 9.50 23.77
C LEU A 142 29.42 9.20 23.65
N LEU A 143 30.02 9.47 22.49
CA LEU A 143 31.46 9.29 22.30
C LEU A 143 32.30 10.18 23.23
N LYS A 144 31.86 11.42 23.48
CA LYS A 144 32.53 12.32 24.43
C LYS A 144 32.42 11.81 25.87
N GLU A 145 31.26 11.28 26.26
CA GLU A 145 31.06 10.68 27.58
C GLU A 145 31.98 9.47 27.81
N VAL A 146 32.10 8.58 26.81
CA VAL A 146 33.03 7.45 26.85
C VAL A 146 34.48 7.92 26.96
N ALA A 147 34.87 8.95 26.20
CA ALA A 147 36.22 9.51 26.27
C ALA A 147 36.54 10.09 27.66
N LEU A 148 35.62 10.87 28.23
CA LEU A 148 35.76 11.42 29.57
C LEU A 148 35.84 10.33 30.64
N CYS A 149 35.03 9.27 30.53
CA CYS A 149 35.12 8.14 31.46
C CYS A 149 36.50 7.47 31.40
N LYS A 150 37.06 7.29 30.20
CA LYS A 150 38.41 6.77 30.04
C LYS A 150 39.47 7.67 30.66
N GLU A 151 39.32 8.99 30.53
CA GLU A 151 40.24 9.96 31.15
C GLU A 151 40.17 9.95 32.69
N VAL A 152 38.97 9.85 33.25
CA VAL A 152 38.73 9.91 34.71
C VAL A 152 39.03 8.58 35.40
N PHE A 153 38.59 7.46 34.82
CA PHE A 153 38.66 6.13 35.43
C PHE A 153 39.80 5.26 34.88
N GLY A 154 40.53 5.74 33.87
CA GLY A 154 41.64 5.01 33.22
C GLY A 154 41.19 3.81 32.37
N SER A 155 39.89 3.52 32.29
CA SER A 155 39.31 2.38 31.56
C SER A 155 37.92 2.75 31.01
N THR A 156 37.39 1.93 30.10
CA THR A 156 36.04 2.08 29.54
C THR A 156 35.09 1.00 30.02
N ASP A 157 35.49 0.23 31.05
CA ASP A 157 34.74 -0.94 31.53
C ASP A 157 33.39 -0.55 32.14
N SER A 158 33.28 0.68 32.64
CA SER A 158 32.03 1.26 33.13
C SER A 158 31.11 1.80 32.03
N CYS A 159 31.54 1.82 30.76
CA CYS A 159 30.84 2.45 29.63
C CYS A 159 30.30 1.45 28.60
N THR A 160 30.03 0.22 29.03
CA THR A 160 29.56 -0.86 28.14
C THR A 160 28.24 -0.50 27.45
N THR A 161 27.33 0.17 28.16
CA THR A 161 26.02 0.57 27.64
C THR A 161 26.17 1.59 26.50
N GLU A 162 26.97 2.63 26.69
CA GLU A 162 27.22 3.68 25.70
C GLU A 162 27.87 3.09 24.45
N LEU A 163 28.85 2.20 24.62
CA LEU A 163 29.53 1.52 23.51
C LEU A 163 28.55 0.67 22.69
N GLU A 164 27.64 -0.07 23.33
CA GLU A 164 26.59 -0.83 22.64
C GLU A 164 25.63 0.08 21.86
N LEU A 165 25.20 1.20 22.46
CA LEU A 165 24.33 2.17 21.78
C LEU A 165 25.02 2.79 20.57
N ILE A 166 26.30 3.18 20.70
CA ILE A 166 27.11 3.72 19.62
C ILE A 166 27.22 2.71 18.47
N ALA A 167 27.43 1.43 18.78
CA ALA A 167 27.50 0.37 17.77
C ALA A 167 26.14 0.21 17.03
N LYS A 168 25.03 0.13 17.77
CA LYS A 168 23.67 0.05 17.20
C LYS A 168 23.35 1.24 16.31
N ILE A 169 23.61 2.47 16.78
CA ILE A 169 23.41 3.69 16.02
C ILE A 169 24.21 3.64 14.71
N SER A 170 25.47 3.22 14.77
CA SER A 170 26.33 3.14 13.57
C SER A 170 25.76 2.17 12.54
N GLY A 171 25.29 1.00 12.99
CA GLY A 171 24.64 0.02 12.12
C GLY A 171 23.37 0.57 11.47
N TYR A 172 22.46 1.15 12.27
CA TYR A 172 21.21 1.69 11.74
C TYR A 172 21.40 2.90 10.82
N VAL A 173 22.35 3.79 11.12
CA VAL A 173 22.67 4.93 10.24
C VAL A 173 23.17 4.44 8.89
N GLU A 174 24.06 3.44 8.86
CA GLU A 174 24.54 2.88 7.61
C GLU A 174 23.41 2.20 6.82
N ASP A 175 22.58 1.43 7.51
CA ASP A 175 21.37 0.81 6.95
C ASP A 175 20.44 1.83 6.29
N VAL A 176 20.19 2.97 6.95
CA VAL A 176 19.38 4.08 6.41
C VAL A 176 20.05 4.65 5.16
N ARG A 177 21.37 4.89 5.18
CA ARG A 177 22.11 5.44 4.04
C ARG A 177 22.05 4.52 2.82
N VAL A 178 22.32 3.23 3.00
CA VAL A 178 22.29 2.23 1.92
C VAL A 178 20.89 2.13 1.33
N LYS A 179 19.86 2.00 2.16
CA LYS A 179 18.46 1.89 1.69
C LYS A 179 17.98 3.18 1.01
N ALA A 180 18.35 4.35 1.53
CA ALA A 180 18.03 5.64 0.92
C ALA A 180 18.70 5.83 -0.46
N ALA A 181 19.96 5.40 -0.59
CA ALA A 181 20.68 5.41 -1.87
C ALA A 181 20.04 4.45 -2.88
N ALA A 182 19.74 3.22 -2.47
CA ALA A 182 19.03 2.25 -3.31
C ALA A 182 17.67 2.78 -3.78
N MET A 183 16.90 3.42 -2.89
CA MET A 183 15.61 4.04 -3.25
C MET A 183 15.77 5.22 -4.22
N LYS A 184 16.85 6.00 -4.10
CA LYS A 184 17.16 7.07 -5.07
C LYS A 184 17.44 6.50 -6.47
N GLU A 185 18.24 5.44 -6.55
CA GLU A 185 18.54 4.77 -7.82
C GLU A 185 17.33 4.05 -8.41
N ALA A 186 16.51 3.39 -7.59
CA ALA A 186 15.26 2.77 -8.03
C ALA A 186 14.32 3.80 -8.67
N ARG A 187 14.15 4.97 -8.03
CA ARG A 187 13.36 6.08 -8.61
C ARG A 187 13.96 6.61 -9.90
N LYS A 188 15.29 6.71 -9.99
CA LYS A 188 15.96 7.15 -11.23
C LYS A 188 15.64 6.20 -12.39
N LYS A 189 15.73 4.89 -12.15
CA LYS A 189 15.36 3.86 -13.13
C LYS A 189 13.88 3.93 -13.50
N ALA A 190 13.00 4.00 -12.50
CA ALA A 190 11.55 4.06 -12.72
C ALA A 190 11.13 5.31 -13.52
N ASN A 191 11.76 6.46 -13.29
CA ASN A 191 11.47 7.69 -14.04
C ASN A 191 11.86 7.65 -15.52
N ALA A 192 12.75 6.72 -15.91
CA ALA A 192 13.14 6.54 -17.30
C ALA A 192 12.16 5.65 -18.09
N ILE A 193 11.18 5.03 -17.42
CA ILE A 193 10.16 4.20 -18.07
C ILE A 193 9.14 5.13 -18.73
N GLU A 194 8.86 4.93 -20.02
CA GLU A 194 7.88 5.74 -20.76
C GLU A 194 6.45 5.26 -20.53
N ASN A 195 6.23 3.95 -20.53
CA ASN A 195 4.92 3.36 -20.32
C ASN A 195 4.42 3.58 -18.87
N GLU A 196 3.25 4.20 -18.71
CA GLU A 196 2.71 4.56 -17.39
C GLU A 196 2.37 3.35 -16.51
N TYR A 197 1.94 2.24 -17.09
CA TYR A 197 1.65 1.02 -16.32
C TYR A 197 2.94 0.36 -15.78
N GLU A 198 3.95 0.18 -16.63
CA GLU A 198 5.25 -0.37 -16.20
C GLU A 198 5.94 0.57 -15.20
N LYS A 199 5.80 1.89 -15.39
CA LYS A 199 6.27 2.89 -14.42
C LYS A 199 5.55 2.74 -13.10
N ALA A 200 4.22 2.61 -13.10
CA ALA A 200 3.44 2.41 -11.88
C ALA A 200 3.81 1.11 -11.15
N LYS A 201 4.11 0.03 -11.88
CA LYS A 201 4.61 -1.22 -11.30
C LYS A 201 5.97 -1.04 -10.63
N ALA A 202 6.93 -0.40 -11.30
CA ALA A 202 8.22 -0.07 -10.69
C ALA A 202 8.06 0.80 -9.44
N TYR A 203 7.11 1.75 -9.44
CA TYR A 203 6.78 2.53 -8.26
C TYR A 203 6.06 1.74 -7.17
N HIS A 204 5.34 0.68 -7.49
CA HIS A 204 4.77 -0.22 -6.48
C HIS A 204 5.85 -0.94 -5.68
N GLU A 205 6.90 -1.45 -6.33
CA GLU A 205 8.07 -2.02 -5.65
C GLU A 205 8.77 -0.98 -4.75
N ILE A 206 8.86 0.28 -5.22
CA ILE A 206 9.40 1.39 -4.41
C ILE A 206 8.52 1.67 -3.19
N ALA A 207 7.20 1.57 -3.31
CA ALA A 207 6.26 1.75 -2.21
C ALA A 207 6.49 0.68 -1.12
N GLU A 208 6.68 -0.58 -1.51
CA GLU A 208 7.00 -1.66 -0.56
C GLU A 208 8.34 -1.41 0.16
N ALA A 209 9.33 -0.88 -0.55
CA ALA A 209 10.63 -0.53 0.01
C ALA A 209 10.60 0.65 1.00
N LEU A 210 9.53 1.47 1.03
CA LEU A 210 9.38 2.56 2.02
C LEU A 210 9.42 2.01 3.45
N PHE A 211 8.74 0.89 3.70
CA PHE A 211 8.72 0.26 5.02
C PHE A 211 10.10 -0.26 5.44
N ALA A 212 10.86 -0.80 4.48
CA ALA A 212 12.21 -1.28 4.73
C ALA A 212 13.16 -0.15 5.13
N LEU A 213 13.03 1.04 4.52
CA LEU A 213 13.78 2.25 4.90
C LEU A 213 13.33 2.81 6.25
N ARG A 214 12.02 2.77 6.54
CA ARG A 214 11.46 3.26 7.80
C ARG A 214 11.89 2.42 9.01
N LYS A 215 11.94 1.10 8.89
CA LYS A 215 12.26 0.19 10.01
C LYS A 215 13.53 0.57 10.81
N PRO A 216 14.70 0.84 10.20
CA PRO A 216 15.88 1.29 10.95
C PRO A 216 15.73 2.71 11.52
N ILE A 217 14.90 3.58 10.92
CA ILE A 217 14.59 4.92 11.45
C ILE A 217 13.79 4.80 12.75
N ASP A 218 12.75 3.98 12.77
CA ASP A 218 11.94 3.74 13.97
C ASP A 218 12.81 3.15 15.10
N LYS A 219 13.81 2.32 14.76
CA LYS A 219 14.79 1.81 15.74
C LYS A 219 15.75 2.88 16.26
N LEU A 220 16.10 3.88 15.45
CA LEU A 220 16.86 5.04 15.91
C LEU A 220 16.02 5.92 16.84
N GLU A 221 14.71 6.07 16.59
CA GLU A 221 13.79 6.82 17.46
C GLU A 221 13.69 6.25 18.88
N GLU A 222 13.77 4.93 19.01
CA GLU A 222 13.78 4.22 20.30
C GLU A 222 15.09 4.47 21.09
N ILE A 223 16.20 4.68 20.39
CA ILE A 223 17.54 4.82 21.00
C ILE A 223 17.88 6.27 21.34
N VAL A 224 17.52 7.21 20.47
CA VAL A 224 17.84 8.62 20.65
C VAL A 224 16.89 9.26 21.65
N ASP A 225 17.44 10.09 22.55
CA ASP A 225 16.65 10.79 23.54
C ASP A 225 15.64 11.76 22.88
N ASN A 226 14.50 11.99 23.55
CA ASN A 226 13.40 12.77 22.98
C ASN A 226 13.78 14.21 22.64
N LYS A 227 14.75 14.80 23.34
CA LYS A 227 15.15 16.20 23.13
C LYS A 227 16.01 16.35 21.87
N SER A 228 16.81 15.33 21.55
CA SER A 228 17.62 15.30 20.33
C SER A 228 16.86 14.78 19.11
N TRP A 229 15.69 14.15 19.27
CA TRP A 229 14.92 13.65 18.15
C TRP A 229 14.22 14.80 17.38
N PRO A 230 14.39 14.91 16.05
CA PRO A 230 13.99 16.10 15.30
C PRO A 230 12.50 16.14 14.90
N LEU A 231 11.75 15.05 15.11
CA LEU A 231 10.36 14.92 14.71
C LEU A 231 9.47 14.67 15.93
N PRO A 232 8.22 15.16 15.94
CA PRO A 232 7.28 14.79 16.98
C PRO A 232 7.05 13.27 17.00
N LYS A 233 7.13 12.65 18.18
CA LYS A 233 6.84 11.23 18.36
C LYS A 233 5.34 10.97 18.24
N TYR A 234 4.95 9.74 17.92
CA TYR A 234 3.53 9.36 17.80
C TYR A 234 2.70 9.71 19.04
N ARG A 235 3.26 9.57 20.24
CA ARG A 235 2.58 9.95 21.48
C ARG A 235 2.23 11.43 21.51
N GLU A 236 3.12 12.29 21.01
CA GLU A 236 2.90 13.73 20.98
C GLU A 236 1.83 14.07 19.94
N LEU A 237 1.95 13.52 18.73
CA LEU A 237 0.97 13.72 17.65
C LEU A 237 -0.45 13.25 18.00
N LEU A 238 -0.59 12.18 18.78
CA LEU A 238 -1.87 11.55 19.06
C LEU A 238 -2.54 12.05 20.34
N PHE A 239 -1.78 12.51 21.34
CA PHE A 239 -2.31 12.75 22.69
C PHE A 239 -1.88 14.07 23.33
N ILE A 240 -0.89 14.77 22.78
CA ILE A 240 -0.33 15.99 23.38
C ILE A 240 -0.37 17.10 22.34
N SER A 241 -1.56 17.71 22.23
CA SER A 241 -1.82 18.93 21.47
C SER A 241 -1.55 20.17 22.31
#